data_AF-A0A4Q0SCZ8-F1
#
_entry.id   AF-A0A4Q0SCZ8-F1
#
_cell.length_a   1.000
_cell.length_b   1.000
_cell.length_c   1.000
_cell.angle_alpha   90.00
_cell.angle_beta   90.00
_cell.angle_gamma   90.00
#
_symmetry.space_group_name_H-M   'P 1'
#
loop_
_entity.id
_entity.type
_entity.pdbx_description
1 polymer ?
#
loop_
_entity_poly.entity_id
_entity_poly.type
_entity_poly.pdbx_seq_one_letter_code
_entity_poly.pdbx_strand_id
1 'polypeptide(L)'
;MGELKPYRLKSDAPLTGGARFIRGFTRIGAVVAVLIVLAGIATTIFVSIDRYNSDVRKHEDALCVAHLARGGWSFKKKYDYSSDLDYSVGGCSGWSLSYQSLNDVIAMADAPAPMFLSSEASSILGWGLVITGGLAVTAYLAFWCIGWVFAGFTRDA
;
A
#
# COMPACT_ATOMS: atom_id res chain seq x y z
N MET A 1 -17.17 38.34 -58.10
CA MET A 1 -16.99 37.07 -57.35
C MET A 1 -16.50 37.46 -55.97
N GLY A 2 -17.39 37.48 -54.98
CA GLY A 2 -17.04 37.86 -53.61
C GLY A 2 -16.55 36.63 -52.85
N GLU A 3 -15.34 36.71 -52.29
CA GLU A 3 -14.77 35.67 -51.45
C GLU A 3 -15.67 35.41 -50.23
N LEU A 4 -16.21 34.19 -50.13
CA LEU A 4 -16.86 33.73 -48.92
C LEU A 4 -15.80 33.56 -47.84
N LYS A 5 -15.73 34.50 -46.89
CA LYS A 5 -14.96 34.33 -45.66
C LYS A 5 -15.51 33.11 -44.89
N PRO A 6 -14.66 32.21 -44.38
CA PRO A 6 -15.12 31.08 -43.59
C PRO A 6 -15.74 31.59 -42.29
N TYR A 7 -17.02 31.30 -42.10
CA TYR A 7 -17.73 31.51 -40.84
C TYR A 7 -17.13 30.57 -39.79
N ARG A 8 -16.12 31.05 -39.06
CA ARG A 8 -15.75 30.40 -37.80
C ARG A 8 -16.89 30.70 -36.83
N LEU A 9 -17.66 29.66 -36.45
CA LEU A 9 -18.46 29.70 -35.23
C LEU A 9 -17.50 29.98 -34.07
N LYS A 10 -17.30 31.25 -33.77
CA LYS A 10 -16.71 31.65 -32.52
C LYS A 10 -17.83 31.42 -31.51
N SER A 11 -17.82 30.23 -30.90
CA SER A 11 -18.68 29.91 -29.77
C SER A 11 -18.23 30.75 -28.57
N ASP A 12 -18.43 32.06 -28.66
CA ASP A 12 -18.28 33.06 -27.60
C ASP A 12 -19.55 33.04 -26.71
N ALA A 13 -20.31 31.93 -26.67
CA ALA A 13 -21.29 31.72 -25.63
C ALA A 13 -20.53 31.60 -24.30
N PRO A 14 -20.69 32.53 -23.35
CA PRO A 14 -20.04 32.40 -22.06
C PRO A 14 -20.49 31.07 -21.47
N LEU A 15 -19.54 30.19 -21.10
CA LEU A 15 -19.85 28.97 -20.36
C LEU A 15 -20.78 29.37 -19.21
N THR A 16 -21.99 28.80 -19.19
CA THR A 16 -22.92 28.90 -18.07
C THR A 16 -22.16 28.58 -16.77
N GLY A 17 -22.51 29.26 -15.66
CA GLY A 17 -21.79 29.14 -14.40
C GLY A 17 -21.49 27.67 -14.03
N GLY A 18 -22.48 26.79 -14.21
CA GLY A 18 -22.34 25.36 -13.98
C GLY A 18 -21.26 24.65 -14.79
N ALA A 19 -21.05 25.00 -16.06
CA ALA A 19 -20.00 24.40 -16.88
C ALA A 19 -18.58 24.81 -16.41
N ARG A 20 -18.44 25.98 -15.77
CA ARG A 20 -17.17 26.41 -15.15
C ARG A 20 -16.90 25.64 -13.85
N PHE A 21 -17.93 25.40 -13.04
CA PHE A 21 -17.80 24.61 -11.81
C PHE A 21 -17.41 23.16 -12.09
N ILE A 22 -18.06 22.49 -13.06
CA ILE A 22 -17.70 21.11 -13.44
C ILE A 22 -16.24 21.05 -13.90
N ARG A 23 -15.77 22.00 -14.73
CA ARG A 23 -14.38 22.06 -15.19
C ARG A 23 -13.39 22.42 -14.08
N GLY A 24 -13.78 23.23 -13.11
CA GLY A 24 -12.94 23.58 -11.96
C GLY A 24 -12.73 22.39 -11.02
N PHE A 25 -13.83 21.74 -10.61
CA PHE A 25 -13.78 20.60 -9.69
C PHE A 25 -13.15 19.35 -10.31
N THR A 26 -13.31 19.13 -11.62
CA THR A 26 -12.58 18.05 -12.32
C THR A 26 -11.07 18.25 -12.32
N ARG A 27 -10.59 19.49 -12.45
CA ARG A 27 -9.16 19.80 -12.34
C ARG A 27 -8.64 19.58 -10.93
N ILE A 28 -9.38 20.02 -9.92
CA ILE A 28 -9.03 19.79 -8.50
C ILE A 28 -9.02 18.29 -8.21
N GLY A 29 -10.06 17.57 -8.63
CA GLY A 29 -10.15 16.12 -8.49
C GLY A 29 -9.00 15.37 -9.16
N ALA A 30 -8.57 15.82 -10.34
CA ALA A 30 -7.42 15.23 -11.03
C ALA A 30 -6.10 15.48 -10.27
N VAL A 31 -5.88 16.69 -9.75
CA VAL A 31 -4.69 17.01 -8.94
C VAL A 31 -4.67 16.18 -7.66
N VAL A 32 -5.80 16.08 -6.96
CA VAL A 32 -5.91 15.26 -5.74
C VAL A 32 -5.68 13.79 -6.04
N ALA A 33 -6.24 13.25 -7.12
CA ALA A 33 -6.00 11.87 -7.53
C ALA A 33 -4.52 11.59 -7.82
N VAL A 34 -3.82 12.51 -8.50
CA VAL A 34 -2.38 12.38 -8.75
C VAL A 34 -1.58 12.41 -7.45
N LEU A 35 -1.93 13.28 -6.50
CA LEU A 35 -1.27 13.32 -5.19
C LEU A 35 -1.48 12.02 -4.40
N ILE A 36 -2.69 11.45 -4.43
CA ILE A 36 -2.99 10.16 -3.81
C ILE A 36 -2.14 9.05 -4.43
N VAL A 37 -2.02 9.02 -5.75
CA VAL A 37 -1.18 8.03 -6.45
C VAL A 37 0.29 8.19 -6.08
N LEU A 38 0.83 9.41 -6.09
CA LEU A 38 2.24 9.65 -5.76
C LEU A 38 2.56 9.25 -4.31
N ALA A 39 1.73 9.67 -3.36
CA ALA A 39 1.92 9.33 -1.95
C ALA A 39 1.69 7.82 -1.70
N GLY A 40 0.62 7.26 -2.27
CA GLY A 40 0.24 5.87 -2.05
C GLY A 40 1.22 4.86 -2.67
N ILE A 41 1.79 5.16 -3.84
CA ILE A 41 2.84 4.33 -4.42
C ILE A 41 4.07 4.34 -3.51
N ALA A 42 4.52 5.52 -3.06
CA ALA A 42 5.70 5.64 -2.22
C ALA A 42 5.54 4.92 -0.88
N THR A 43 4.39 5.07 -0.21
CA THR A 43 4.11 4.37 1.06
C THR A 43 4.04 2.87 0.87
N THR A 44 3.37 2.40 -0.19
CA THR A 44 3.27 0.96 -0.49
C THR A 44 4.64 0.33 -0.73
N ILE A 45 5.52 1.01 -1.48
CA ILE A 45 6.90 0.55 -1.71
C ILE A 45 7.64 0.47 -0.38
N PHE A 46 7.60 1.54 0.44
CA PHE A 46 8.33 1.56 1.71
C PHE A 46 7.88 0.44 2.66
N VAL A 47 6.57 0.25 2.81
CA VAL A 47 6.01 -0.82 3.65
C VAL A 47 6.39 -2.21 3.12
N SER A 48 6.38 -2.41 1.80
CA SER A 48 6.80 -3.69 1.21
C SER A 48 8.26 -4.02 1.49
N ILE A 49 9.16 -3.02 1.42
CA ILE A 49 10.59 -3.19 1.71
C ILE A 49 10.80 -3.48 3.20
N ASP A 50 10.12 -2.74 4.08
CA ASP A 50 10.19 -2.96 5.52
C ASP A 50 9.71 -4.37 5.89
N ARG A 51 8.62 -4.82 5.26
CA ARG A 51 8.10 -6.17 5.48
C ARG A 51 9.06 -7.24 4.99
N TYR A 52 9.64 -7.07 3.81
CA TYR A 52 10.66 -7.99 3.29
C TYR A 52 11.87 -8.09 4.24
N ASN A 53 12.40 -6.95 4.70
CA ASN A 53 13.51 -6.93 5.64
C ASN A 53 13.16 -7.59 6.98
N SER A 54 11.92 -7.42 7.45
CA SER A 54 11.41 -8.11 8.64
C SER A 54 11.39 -9.63 8.47
N ASP A 55 10.95 -10.12 7.31
CA ASP A 55 10.88 -11.56 7.03
C ASP A 55 12.28 -12.18 6.83
N VAL A 56 13.21 -11.46 6.19
CA VAL A 56 14.63 -11.86 6.12
C VAL A 56 15.22 -12.01 7.53
N ARG A 57 15.04 -11.01 8.40
CA ARG A 57 15.55 -11.07 9.78
C ARG A 57 14.95 -12.22 10.57
N LYS A 58 13.65 -12.47 10.44
CA LYS A 58 12.99 -13.64 11.08
C LYS A 58 13.59 -14.95 10.61
N HIS A 59 13.88 -15.07 9.32
CA HIS A 59 14.47 -16.29 8.76
C HIS A 59 15.92 -16.48 9.25
N GLU A 60 16.72 -15.42 9.32
CA GLU A 60 18.07 -15.45 9.92
C GLU A 60 18.03 -15.82 11.41
N ASP A 61 17.10 -15.24 12.17
CA ASP A 61 16.86 -15.58 13.57
C ASP A 61 16.47 -17.06 13.72
N ALA A 62 15.59 -17.56 12.85
CA ALA A 62 15.15 -18.96 12.85
C ALA A 62 16.31 -19.92 12.51
N LEU A 63 17.17 -19.58 11.56
CA LEU A 63 18.38 -20.36 11.24
C LEU A 63 19.33 -20.45 12.45
N CYS A 64 19.53 -19.34 13.17
CA CYS A 64 20.34 -19.30 14.38
C CYS A 64 19.78 -20.26 15.46
N VAL A 65 18.48 -20.17 15.72
CA VAL A 65 17.78 -21.03 16.70
C VAL A 65 17.79 -22.49 16.28
N ALA A 66 17.53 -22.79 15.00
CA ALA A 66 17.57 -24.15 14.48
C ALA A 66 18.97 -24.77 14.58
N HIS A 67 20.03 -23.99 14.39
CA HIS A 67 21.40 -24.46 14.58
C HIS A 67 21.66 -24.83 16.05
N LEU A 68 21.23 -24.00 17.00
CA LEU A 68 21.34 -24.30 18.44
C LEU A 68 20.51 -25.54 18.83
N ALA A 69 19.27 -25.63 18.34
CA ALA A 69 18.39 -26.76 18.60
C ALA A 69 19.00 -28.09 18.10
N ARG A 70 19.54 -28.09 16.88
CA ARG A 70 20.25 -29.25 16.28
C ARG A 70 21.55 -29.58 17.01
N GLY A 71 22.20 -28.57 17.60
CA GLY A 71 23.35 -28.72 18.49
C GLY A 71 23.03 -29.28 19.89
N GLY A 72 21.76 -29.60 20.17
CA GLY A 72 21.34 -30.19 21.44
C GLY A 72 21.10 -29.18 22.56
N TRP A 73 20.97 -27.88 22.26
CA TRP A 73 20.59 -26.89 23.26
C TRP A 73 19.14 -27.08 23.71
N SER A 74 18.90 -26.84 24.99
CA SER A 74 17.56 -26.78 25.56
C SER A 74 17.14 -25.33 25.78
N PHE A 75 15.93 -24.99 25.32
CA PHE A 75 15.36 -23.65 25.50
C PHE A 75 14.47 -23.65 26.74
N LYS A 76 14.58 -22.60 27.55
CA LYS A 76 13.70 -22.40 28.70
C LYS A 76 12.36 -21.88 28.21
N LYS A 77 11.30 -22.06 29.01
CA LYS A 77 10.03 -21.37 28.76
C LYS A 77 10.23 -19.87 28.97
N LYS A 78 9.62 -19.06 28.10
CA LYS A 78 9.63 -17.59 28.19
C LYS A 78 8.72 -17.08 29.30
N TYR A 79 7.59 -17.76 29.51
CA TYR A 79 6.63 -17.46 30.56
C TYR A 79 6.23 -18.73 31.29
N ASP A 80 6.07 -18.66 32.62
CA ASP A 80 5.70 -19.82 33.43
C ASP A 80 4.34 -20.42 33.06
N TYR A 81 3.45 -19.60 32.50
CA TYR A 81 2.09 -19.99 32.09
C TYR A 81 1.96 -20.35 30.61
N SER A 82 3.03 -20.22 29.80
CA SER A 82 3.00 -20.50 28.36
C SER A 82 3.90 -21.67 27.99
N SER A 83 3.62 -22.30 26.84
CA SER A 83 4.54 -23.22 26.17
C SER A 83 5.58 -22.51 25.31
N ASP A 84 5.52 -21.18 25.21
CA ASP A 84 6.47 -20.37 24.44
C ASP A 84 7.89 -20.54 24.99
N LEU A 85 8.84 -20.77 24.09
CA LEU A 85 10.24 -20.92 24.43
C LEU A 85 10.97 -19.59 24.30
N ASP A 86 11.90 -19.35 25.21
CA ASP A 86 12.81 -18.23 25.13
C ASP A 86 13.94 -18.57 24.17
N TYR A 87 13.92 -17.94 23.00
CA TYR A 87 14.93 -18.11 21.94
C TYR A 87 16.04 -17.06 21.99
N SER A 88 16.04 -16.16 22.98
CA SER A 88 17.09 -15.15 23.14
C SER A 88 18.42 -15.71 23.67
N VAL A 89 18.46 -17.01 23.95
CA VAL A 89 19.63 -17.72 24.49
C VAL A 89 20.65 -17.98 23.38
N GLY A 90 21.94 -17.79 23.67
CA GLY A 90 23.03 -18.07 22.72
C GLY A 90 23.30 -16.96 21.69
N GLY A 91 22.66 -15.79 21.82
CA GLY A 91 22.93 -14.61 20.98
C GLY A 91 21.99 -14.45 19.78
N CYS A 92 21.02 -15.35 19.59
CA CYS A 92 19.98 -15.18 18.57
C CYS A 92 18.97 -14.11 19.01
N SER A 93 18.44 -13.33 18.04
CA SER A 93 17.35 -12.38 18.33
C SER A 93 16.03 -13.16 18.49
N GLY A 94 15.65 -13.43 19.74
CA GLY A 94 14.44 -14.21 20.07
C GLY A 94 13.12 -13.42 20.01
N TRP A 95 13.15 -12.10 19.75
CA TRP A 95 11.95 -11.25 19.81
C TRP A 95 10.97 -11.60 18.69
N SER A 96 11.48 -11.82 17.48
CA SER A 96 10.69 -12.04 16.27
C SER A 96 9.98 -13.42 16.27
N LEU A 97 10.42 -14.35 17.13
CA LEU A 97 9.98 -15.74 17.24
C LEU A 97 9.25 -16.06 18.55
N SER A 98 8.96 -15.03 19.37
CA SER A 98 8.49 -15.15 20.76
C SER A 98 7.22 -15.99 21.01
N TYR A 99 6.47 -16.33 19.97
CA TYR A 99 5.17 -17.03 20.05
C TYR A 99 5.11 -18.26 19.15
N GLN A 100 6.27 -18.73 18.69
CA GLN A 100 6.36 -19.89 17.81
C GLN A 100 6.91 -21.10 18.53
N SER A 101 6.36 -22.27 18.21
CA SER A 101 6.89 -23.52 18.75
C SER A 101 8.24 -23.84 18.12
N LEU A 102 9.07 -24.65 18.80
CA LEU A 102 10.39 -25.02 18.28
C LEU A 102 10.29 -25.68 16.90
N ASN A 103 9.27 -26.52 16.70
CA ASN A 103 9.02 -27.18 15.42
C ASN A 103 8.71 -26.19 14.31
N ASP A 104 7.93 -25.13 14.61
CA ASP A 104 7.63 -24.08 13.63
C ASP A 104 8.88 -23.29 13.27
N VAL A 105 9.71 -22.95 14.27
CA VAL A 105 10.97 -22.23 14.04
C VAL A 105 11.94 -23.06 13.19
N ILE A 106 12.06 -24.36 13.46
CA ILE A 106 12.87 -25.27 12.64
C ILE A 106 12.30 -25.36 11.22
N ALA A 107 10.98 -25.47 11.07
CA ALA A 107 10.36 -25.47 9.75
C ALA A 107 10.59 -24.16 8.98
N MET A 108 10.62 -23.01 9.67
CA MET A 108 10.98 -21.72 9.07
C MET A 108 12.44 -21.63 8.65
N ALA A 109 13.34 -22.28 9.39
CA ALA A 109 14.75 -22.38 9.04
C ALA A 109 14.99 -23.32 7.84
N ASP A 110 14.17 -24.36 7.70
CA ASP A 110 14.25 -25.32 6.58
C ASP A 110 13.55 -24.85 5.31
N ALA A 111 12.70 -23.82 5.42
CA ALA A 111 12.11 -23.17 4.27
C ALA A 111 13.20 -22.47 3.43
N PRO A 112 12.98 -22.31 2.10
CA PRO A 112 13.89 -21.52 1.28
C PRO A 112 13.94 -20.07 1.77
N ALA A 113 15.11 -19.45 1.64
CA ALA A 113 15.31 -18.07 2.04
C ALA A 113 14.23 -17.14 1.43
N PRO A 114 13.66 -16.21 2.22
CA PRO A 114 12.61 -15.33 1.75
C PRO A 114 13.14 -14.48 0.60
N MET A 115 12.45 -14.56 -0.54
CA MET A 115 12.70 -13.72 -1.70
C MET A 115 11.59 -12.67 -1.74
N PHE A 116 11.86 -11.47 -2.26
CA PHE A 116 10.84 -10.41 -2.31
C PHE A 116 9.54 -10.88 -2.98
N LEU A 117 9.65 -11.70 -4.03
CA LEU A 117 8.53 -12.29 -4.75
C LEU A 117 7.78 -13.39 -3.98
N SER A 118 8.46 -14.18 -3.15
CA SER A 118 7.85 -15.27 -2.36
C SER A 118 7.37 -14.82 -0.97
N SER A 119 7.86 -13.69 -0.49
CA SER A 119 7.44 -13.07 0.77
C SER A 119 6.09 -12.35 0.64
N GLU A 120 5.45 -12.06 1.77
CA GLU A 120 4.23 -11.24 1.82
C GLU A 120 4.43 -9.82 1.27
N ALA A 121 5.67 -9.37 1.08
CA ALA A 121 5.97 -8.07 0.51
C ALA A 121 5.40 -7.89 -0.91
N SER A 122 5.38 -8.93 -1.73
CA SER A 122 4.86 -8.85 -3.10
C SER A 122 3.34 -8.68 -3.13
N SER A 123 2.62 -9.38 -2.24
CA SER A 123 1.17 -9.28 -2.11
C SER A 123 0.77 -7.93 -1.52
N ILE A 124 1.51 -7.42 -0.52
CA ILE A 124 1.33 -6.09 0.04
C ILE A 124 1.52 -5.01 -1.02
N LEU A 125 2.54 -5.14 -1.88
CA LEU A 125 2.78 -4.22 -2.97
C LEU A 125 1.61 -4.24 -3.97
N GLY A 126 1.16 -5.44 -4.37
CA GLY A 126 0.03 -5.60 -5.28
C GLY A 126 -1.27 -5.00 -4.73
N TRP A 127 -1.66 -5.38 -3.51
CA TRP A 127 -2.88 -4.86 -2.88
C TRP A 127 -2.78 -3.38 -2.54
N GLY A 128 -1.62 -2.89 -2.12
CA GLY A 128 -1.40 -1.47 -1.85
C GLY A 128 -1.56 -0.60 -3.08
N LEU A 129 -1.11 -1.06 -4.25
CA LEU A 129 -1.34 -0.37 -5.52
C LEU A 129 -2.83 -0.38 -5.92
N VAL A 130 -3.53 -1.50 -5.73
CA VAL A 130 -4.97 -1.60 -6.01
C VAL A 130 -5.77 -0.64 -5.12
N ILE A 131 -5.48 -0.61 -3.82
CA ILE A 131 -6.13 0.30 -2.86
C ILE A 131 -5.83 1.75 -3.23
N THR A 132 -4.58 2.08 -3.54
CA THR A 132 -4.17 3.43 -3.95
C THR A 132 -4.91 3.86 -5.22
N GLY A 133 -4.99 3.00 -6.23
CA GLY A 133 -5.75 3.26 -7.45
C GLY A 133 -7.25 3.45 -7.18
N GLY A 134 -7.84 2.60 -6.34
CA GLY A 134 -9.24 2.73 -5.92
C GLY A 134 -9.52 4.05 -5.20
N LEU A 135 -8.64 4.47 -4.29
CA LEU A 135 -8.75 5.75 -3.59
C LEU A 135 -8.61 6.93 -4.54
N ALA A 136 -7.69 6.87 -5.51
CA ALA A 136 -7.52 7.93 -6.50
C ALA A 136 -8.76 8.09 -7.39
N VAL A 137 -9.35 6.99 -7.86
CA VAL A 137 -10.57 7.00 -8.69
C VAL A 137 -11.77 7.50 -7.89
N THR A 138 -11.96 7.01 -6.66
CA THR A 138 -13.07 7.44 -5.80
C THR A 138 -12.95 8.93 -5.44
N ALA A 139 -11.75 9.43 -5.13
CA ALA A 139 -11.51 10.85 -4.91
C ALA A 139 -11.84 11.69 -6.15
N TYR A 140 -11.38 11.28 -7.34
CA TYR A 140 -11.70 11.96 -8.59
C TYR A 140 -13.22 12.03 -8.83
N LEU A 141 -13.91 10.90 -8.69
CA LEU A 141 -15.36 10.82 -8.87
C LEU A 141 -16.12 11.65 -7.83
N ALA A 142 -15.66 11.70 -6.59
CA ALA A 142 -16.25 12.54 -5.55
C ALA A 142 -16.19 14.02 -5.95
N PHE A 143 -15.02 14.52 -6.35
CA PHE A 143 -14.87 15.90 -6.83
C PHE A 143 -15.66 16.17 -8.11
N TRP A 144 -15.75 15.20 -9.01
CA TRP A 144 -16.58 15.30 -10.20
C TRP A 144 -18.08 15.43 -9.85
N CYS A 145 -18.59 14.57 -8.97
CA CYS A 145 -19.97 14.63 -8.47
C CYS A 145 -20.26 15.96 -7.75
N ILE A 146 -19.34 16.44 -6.92
CA ILE A 146 -19.44 17.76 -6.27
C ILE A 146 -19.58 18.86 -7.34
N GLY A 147 -18.79 18.80 -8.40
CA GLY A 147 -18.90 19.72 -9.53
C GLY A 147 -20.28 19.72 -10.20
N TRP A 148 -20.92 18.55 -10.32
CA TRP A 148 -22.29 18.43 -10.83
C TRP A 148 -23.34 18.99 -9.88
N VAL A 149 -23.20 18.75 -8.58
CA VAL A 149 -24.11 19.28 -7.56
C VAL A 149 -24.10 20.81 -7.59
N PHE A 150 -22.92 21.44 -7.58
CA PHE A 150 -22.81 22.89 -7.66
C PHE A 150 -23.27 23.45 -9.02
N ALA A 151 -23.06 22.72 -10.11
CA ALA A 151 -23.58 23.12 -11.42
C ALA A 151 -25.11 23.09 -11.50
N GLY A 152 -25.75 22.10 -10.85
CA GLY A 152 -27.20 22.00 -10.73
C GLY A 152 -27.80 23.22 -10.02
N PHE A 153 -27.21 23.65 -8.90
CA PHE A 153 -27.66 24.86 -8.18
C PHE A 153 -27.52 26.16 -8.99
N THR A 154 -26.59 26.22 -9.94
CA THR A 154 -26.41 27.41 -10.81
C THR A 154 -27.28 27.42 -12.05
N ARG A 155 -28.09 26.37 -12.28
CA ARG A 155 -29.01 26.29 -13.42
C ARG A 155 -30.33 27.01 -13.16
N ASP A 156 -30.66 27.23 -11.89
CA ASP A 156 -31.91 27.84 -11.42
C ASP A 156 -31.73 29.27 -10.86
N ALA A 157 -30.55 29.88 -11.04
CA ALA A 157 -30.22 31.25 -10.59
C ALA A 157 -30.05 32.23 -11.76
#